data_AF-A0A9D7WMK4-F1
#
_entry.id   AF-A0A9D7WMK4-F1
#
_cell.length_a   1.000
_cell.length_b   1.000
_cell.length_c   1.000
_cell.angle_alpha   90.00
_cell.angle_beta   90.00
_cell.angle_gamma   90.00
#
_symmetry.space_group_name_H-M   'P 1'
#
loop_
_entity.id
_entity.type
_entity.pdbx_description
1 polymer ?
#
loop_
_entity_poly.entity_id
_entity_poly.type
_entity_poly.pdbx_seq_one_letter_code
_entity_poly.pdbx_strand_id
1 'polypeptide(L)'
;MSQIDLKIGPKIKAFRRQLGLQANKLSEDLGISPSYLNLIESGKRKIDGDLLLKVCEKLNIQLSDLTSKSDVNLENTISEILDDKLFEDLDILGPEVKDLVGTNPKIGRALVRLGDILKKKDHELINKIEKISGKIVDNRKNSFPGEVISDFLQEHKNYFPKLEEFANKVFDKIQKNNRTRYISLCEYLNKEYSITVKDILPEEGKPFSKIYNKNKKELLLSDYSSLETKKLHAAAQIAQEGAMKDIDNYLSKFSFPSEESKKLTKVALLNYCGAAILMPYKPFHTECKKLKYDLELLQNTFATSFEQVAHRVTCLQDPKLPGIPFHMLRVDMAGNISKRFSLSGIDIPRYGGACPRWNVYSAFTRPGVIQAAVSKMTNGEKYVCIARTVEKGVGRFGRSKSILSIGLGCDAKYAKDFVYTENINVSDKTTEIPIGVSCRTCDRLDCSQRAFPPLHKKFDVDINSRGVSVYVNDKSS
;
A
#
# COMPACT_ATOMS: atom_id res chain seq x y z
N MET A 1 -4.41 -4.45 -33.78
CA MET A 1 -3.31 -3.53 -33.41
C MET A 1 -3.92 -2.27 -32.83
N SER A 2 -3.47 -1.91 -31.63
CA SER A 2 -4.26 -1.43 -30.50
C SER A 2 -4.31 0.10 -30.34
N GLN A 3 -5.26 0.60 -29.52
CA GLN A 3 -5.41 1.97 -28.99
C GLN A 3 -4.15 2.61 -28.33
N ILE A 4 -2.99 1.96 -28.40
CA ILE A 4 -1.72 2.37 -27.80
C ILE A 4 -1.16 3.62 -28.52
N ASP A 5 -1.40 3.78 -29.82
CA ASP A 5 -0.76 4.82 -30.66
C ASP A 5 -1.19 6.27 -30.35
N LEU A 6 -2.40 6.50 -29.82
CA LEU A 6 -2.91 7.87 -29.60
C LEU A 6 -2.43 8.48 -28.27
N LYS A 7 -2.00 7.66 -27.30
CA LYS A 7 -1.57 8.12 -25.96
C LYS A 7 -0.09 8.52 -25.89
N ILE A 8 0.65 8.37 -26.99
CA ILE A 8 2.09 8.65 -27.05
C ILE A 8 2.35 10.15 -27.36
N GLY A 9 1.44 10.80 -28.09
CA GLY A 9 1.55 12.21 -28.49
C GLY A 9 1.84 13.20 -27.35
N PRO A 10 1.05 13.21 -26.27
CA PRO A 10 1.28 14.11 -25.14
C PRO A 10 2.64 13.89 -24.44
N LYS A 11 3.15 12.65 -24.43
CA LYS A 11 4.48 12.35 -23.89
C LYS A 11 5.60 12.86 -24.79
N ILE A 12 5.46 12.74 -26.11
CA ILE A 12 6.39 13.35 -27.09
C ILE A 12 6.51 14.86 -26.82
N LYS A 13 5.36 15.53 -26.64
CA LYS A 13 5.29 16.96 -26.32
C LYS A 13 6.00 17.29 -25.00
N ALA A 14 5.82 16.48 -23.97
CA ALA A 14 6.46 16.66 -22.67
C ALA A 14 7.99 16.53 -22.76
N PHE A 15 8.51 15.48 -23.42
CA PHE A 15 9.95 15.29 -23.64
C PHE A 15 10.56 16.40 -24.48
N ARG A 16 9.88 16.82 -25.55
CA ARG A 16 10.31 17.97 -26.35
C ARG A 16 10.46 19.24 -25.50
N ARG A 17 9.48 19.53 -24.65
CA ARG A 17 9.51 20.69 -23.73
C ARG A 17 10.63 20.57 -22.70
N GLN A 18 10.89 19.37 -22.18
CA GLN A 18 11.96 19.14 -21.23
C GLN A 18 13.35 19.42 -21.82
N LEU A 19 13.53 19.19 -23.13
CA LEU A 19 14.75 19.53 -23.87
C LEU A 19 14.79 20.99 -24.35
N GLY A 20 13.78 21.81 -24.03
CA GLY A 20 13.69 23.20 -24.49
C GLY A 20 13.49 23.34 -26.01
N LEU A 21 13.09 22.28 -26.70
CA LEU A 21 12.94 22.26 -28.15
C LEU A 21 11.61 22.90 -28.60
N GLN A 22 11.68 23.81 -29.57
CA GLN A 22 10.49 24.37 -30.20
C GLN A 22 9.85 23.35 -31.16
N ALA A 23 8.51 23.39 -31.27
CA ALA A 23 7.77 22.46 -32.13
C ALA A 23 8.22 22.54 -33.60
N ASN A 24 8.46 23.76 -34.10
CA ASN A 24 8.93 23.99 -35.47
C ASN A 24 10.28 23.29 -35.73
N LYS A 25 11.20 23.39 -34.78
CA LYS A 25 12.53 22.78 -34.89
C LYS A 25 12.46 21.25 -34.85
N LEU A 26 11.65 20.68 -33.95
CA LEU A 26 11.46 19.24 -33.93
C LEU A 26 10.76 18.76 -35.22
N SER A 27 9.79 19.50 -35.77
CA SER A 27 9.13 19.10 -37.01
C SER A 27 10.08 19.13 -38.21
N GLU A 28 10.98 20.11 -38.28
CA GLU A 28 12.05 20.17 -39.29
C GLU A 28 12.99 18.97 -39.16
N ASP A 29 13.46 18.67 -37.94
CA ASP A 29 14.36 17.54 -37.67
C ASP A 29 13.73 16.17 -37.98
N LEU A 30 12.40 16.08 -37.95
CA LEU A 30 11.62 14.88 -38.25
C LEU A 30 11.16 14.81 -39.72
N GLY A 31 11.37 15.88 -40.50
CA GLY A 31 10.94 15.96 -41.91
C GLY A 31 9.42 16.03 -42.08
N ILE A 32 8.70 16.61 -41.11
CA ILE A 32 7.23 16.77 -41.14
C ILE A 32 6.81 18.22 -40.97
N SER A 33 5.55 18.56 -41.26
CA SER A 33 5.06 19.92 -41.03
C SER A 33 4.81 20.20 -39.54
N PRO A 34 5.02 21.45 -39.07
CA PRO A 34 4.71 21.83 -37.68
C PRO A 34 3.26 21.55 -37.28
N SER A 35 2.32 21.75 -38.21
CA SER A 35 0.90 21.44 -38.03
C SER A 35 0.66 19.95 -37.84
N TYR A 36 1.40 19.09 -38.57
CA TYR A 36 1.30 17.64 -38.43
C TYR A 36 1.88 17.15 -37.09
N LEU A 37 3.02 17.70 -36.67
CA LEU A 37 3.59 17.42 -35.34
C LEU A 37 2.61 17.84 -34.23
N ASN A 38 1.98 19.01 -34.32
CA ASN A 38 0.98 19.46 -33.35
C ASN A 38 -0.24 18.52 -33.27
N LEU A 39 -0.70 17.97 -34.40
CA LEU A 39 -1.79 16.99 -34.42
C LEU A 39 -1.39 15.65 -33.77
N ILE A 40 -0.13 15.23 -33.94
CA ILE A 40 0.42 14.07 -33.24
C ILE A 40 0.53 14.35 -31.74
N GLU A 41 1.16 15.47 -31.35
CA GLU A 41 1.38 15.85 -29.94
C GLU A 41 0.09 16.08 -29.15
N SER A 42 -1.00 16.46 -29.83
CA SER A 42 -2.34 16.60 -29.23
C SER A 42 -3.15 15.30 -29.25
N GLY A 43 -2.59 14.18 -29.73
CA GLY A 43 -3.27 12.89 -29.80
C GLY A 43 -4.40 12.83 -30.84
N LYS A 44 -4.45 13.78 -31.78
CA LYS A 44 -5.48 13.85 -32.83
C LYS A 44 -5.10 13.07 -34.10
N ARG A 45 -3.82 12.79 -34.31
CA ARG A 45 -3.33 11.89 -35.37
C ARG A 45 -2.43 10.80 -34.78
N LYS A 46 -2.54 9.61 -35.37
CA LYS A 46 -1.63 8.50 -35.08
C LYS A 46 -0.27 8.79 -35.70
N ILE A 47 0.77 8.34 -35.02
CA ILE A 47 2.15 8.32 -35.50
C ILE A 47 2.44 6.94 -36.08
N ASP A 48 3.11 6.87 -37.23
CA ASP A 48 3.59 5.61 -37.78
C ASP A 48 4.89 5.14 -37.08
N GLY A 49 5.25 3.87 -37.27
CA GLY A 49 6.39 3.25 -36.57
C GLY A 49 7.73 3.90 -36.90
N ASP A 50 7.95 4.28 -38.16
CA ASP A 50 9.20 4.88 -38.62
C ASP A 50 9.39 6.30 -38.07
N LEU A 51 8.31 7.10 -38.06
CA LEU A 51 8.31 8.43 -37.46
C LEU A 51 8.46 8.36 -35.94
N LEU A 52 7.87 7.36 -35.28
CA LEU A 52 8.01 7.16 -33.84
C LEU A 52 9.46 6.83 -33.46
N LEU A 53 10.14 5.98 -34.23
CA LEU A 53 11.57 5.69 -34.02
C LEU A 53 12.44 6.94 -34.20
N LYS A 54 12.16 7.76 -35.23
CA LYS A 54 12.85 9.05 -35.43
C LYS A 54 12.62 10.02 -34.28
N VAL A 55 11.39 10.07 -33.74
CA VAL A 55 11.08 10.88 -32.55
C VAL A 55 11.88 10.41 -31.34
N CYS A 56 11.95 9.09 -31.11
CA CYS A 56 12.75 8.51 -30.04
C CYS A 56 14.23 8.88 -30.16
N GLU A 57 14.80 8.78 -31.36
CA GLU A 57 16.19 9.16 -31.64
C GLU A 57 16.45 10.65 -31.38
N LYS A 58 15.59 11.54 -31.92
CA LYS A 58 15.77 13.00 -31.78
C LYS A 58 15.55 13.52 -30.37
N LEU A 59 14.66 12.89 -29.61
CA LEU A 59 14.41 13.24 -28.21
C LEU A 59 15.31 12.47 -27.24
N ASN A 60 16.19 11.58 -27.73
CA ASN A 60 17.06 10.72 -26.94
C ASN A 60 16.29 9.94 -25.85
N ILE A 61 15.18 9.31 -26.23
CA ILE A 61 14.30 8.52 -25.37
C ILE A 61 14.07 7.12 -25.95
N GLN A 62 13.82 6.14 -25.09
CA GLN A 62 13.48 4.79 -25.54
C GLN A 62 11.95 4.64 -25.73
N LEU A 63 11.55 3.67 -26.55
CA LEU A 63 10.13 3.36 -26.77
C LEU A 63 9.41 2.96 -25.47
N SER A 64 10.14 2.35 -24.52
CA SER A 64 9.66 2.04 -23.17
C SER A 64 9.25 3.29 -22.37
N ASP A 65 9.89 4.43 -22.60
CA ASP A 65 9.60 5.68 -21.89
C ASP A 65 8.26 6.26 -22.34
N LEU A 66 7.95 6.13 -23.64
CA LEU A 66 6.68 6.53 -24.25
C LEU A 66 5.54 5.56 -23.92
N THR A 67 5.85 4.27 -23.75
CA THR A 67 4.86 3.22 -23.48
C THR A 67 4.65 2.91 -21.99
N SER A 68 5.36 3.60 -21.09
CA SER A 68 5.15 3.49 -19.64
C SER A 68 3.66 3.58 -19.30
N LYS A 69 3.11 2.54 -18.64
CA LYS A 69 1.76 2.60 -18.05
C LYS A 69 1.72 3.88 -17.23
N SER A 70 0.73 4.74 -17.49
CA SER A 70 0.50 5.88 -16.62
C SER A 70 0.32 5.37 -15.19
N ASP A 71 0.93 6.06 -14.23
CA ASP A 71 0.94 5.62 -12.83
C ASP A 71 -0.50 5.72 -12.29
N VAL A 72 -1.23 4.60 -12.39
CA VAL A 72 -2.66 4.54 -12.04
C VAL A 72 -2.85 4.84 -10.55
N ASN A 73 -1.88 4.49 -9.70
CA ASN A 73 -1.90 4.88 -8.29
C ASN A 73 -1.83 6.40 -8.13
N LEU A 74 -0.97 7.07 -8.90
CA LEU A 74 -0.88 8.53 -8.90
C LEU A 74 -2.15 9.20 -9.48
N GLU A 75 -2.73 8.64 -10.56
CA GLU A 75 -4.03 9.08 -11.10
C GLU A 75 -5.11 9.04 -10.02
N ASN A 76 -5.31 7.88 -9.40
CA ASN A 76 -6.32 7.69 -8.35
C ASN A 76 -6.07 8.61 -7.16
N THR A 77 -4.81 8.76 -6.72
CA THR A 77 -4.45 9.62 -5.59
C THR A 77 -4.80 11.08 -5.86
N ILE A 78 -4.46 11.60 -7.05
CA ILE A 78 -4.79 12.99 -7.39
C ILE A 78 -6.29 13.17 -7.51
N SER A 79 -7.01 12.22 -8.11
CA SER A 79 -8.48 12.25 -8.14
C SER A 79 -9.09 12.28 -6.73
N GLU A 80 -8.53 11.54 -5.77
CA GLU A 80 -8.99 11.60 -4.37
C GLU A 80 -8.71 12.95 -3.69
N ILE A 81 -7.66 13.68 -4.08
CA ILE A 81 -7.35 15.03 -3.53
C ILE A 81 -8.26 16.08 -4.13
N LEU A 82 -8.47 16.02 -5.44
CA LEU A 82 -9.29 16.97 -6.18
C LEU A 82 -10.79 16.80 -5.92
N ASP A 83 -11.19 15.74 -5.21
CA ASP A 83 -12.54 15.53 -4.67
C ASP A 83 -12.84 16.38 -3.42
N ASP A 84 -11.86 17.12 -2.89
CA ASP A 84 -12.13 18.02 -1.79
C ASP A 84 -13.13 19.11 -2.20
N LYS A 85 -14.03 19.50 -1.27
CA LYS A 85 -15.02 20.57 -1.49
C LYS A 85 -14.39 21.86 -2.00
N LEU A 86 -13.11 22.07 -1.70
CA LEU A 86 -12.33 23.20 -2.18
C LEU A 86 -12.26 23.30 -3.72
N PHE A 87 -12.45 22.20 -4.45
CA PHE A 87 -12.26 22.14 -5.91
C PHE A 87 -13.53 21.79 -6.70
N GLU A 88 -14.69 21.69 -6.03
CA GLU A 88 -15.96 21.32 -6.68
C GLU A 88 -16.38 22.30 -7.79
N ASP A 89 -15.97 23.57 -7.71
CA ASP A 89 -16.28 24.62 -8.69
C ASP A 89 -15.45 24.54 -9.97
N LEU A 90 -14.36 23.76 -9.98
CA LEU A 90 -13.44 23.66 -11.11
C LEU A 90 -13.85 22.59 -12.14
N ASP A 91 -14.82 21.73 -11.81
CA ASP A 91 -15.35 20.65 -12.68
C ASP A 91 -14.24 19.78 -13.33
N ILE A 92 -13.19 19.46 -12.57
CA ILE A 92 -12.03 18.71 -13.08
C ILE A 92 -12.42 17.25 -13.34
N LEU A 93 -12.29 16.81 -14.59
CA LEU A 93 -12.69 15.47 -15.01
C LEU A 93 -11.51 14.48 -14.97
N GLY A 94 -11.82 13.19 -14.81
CA GLY A 94 -10.83 12.10 -14.80
C GLY A 94 -9.83 12.10 -15.98
N PRO A 95 -10.24 12.37 -17.23
CA PRO A 95 -9.30 12.50 -18.36
C PRO A 95 -8.24 13.58 -18.19
N GLU A 96 -8.56 14.69 -17.51
CA GLU A 96 -7.62 15.79 -17.25
C GLU A 96 -6.58 15.39 -16.20
N VAL A 97 -7.00 14.67 -15.15
CA VAL A 97 -6.09 14.09 -14.16
C VAL A 97 -5.15 13.08 -14.83
N LYS A 98 -5.68 12.27 -15.74
CA LYS A 98 -4.89 11.30 -16.49
C LYS A 98 -3.86 11.97 -17.39
N ASP A 99 -4.24 13.05 -18.09
CA ASP A 99 -3.30 13.84 -18.89
C ASP A 99 -2.20 14.44 -18.01
N LEU A 100 -2.55 15.05 -16.87
CA LEU A 100 -1.60 15.61 -15.91
C LEU A 100 -0.56 14.58 -15.43
N VAL A 101 -1.00 13.38 -15.06
CA VAL A 101 -0.09 12.31 -14.59
C VAL A 101 0.78 11.80 -15.74
N GLY A 102 0.19 11.64 -16.92
CA GLY A 102 0.88 11.15 -18.12
C GLY A 102 1.95 12.11 -18.64
N THR A 103 1.71 13.42 -18.58
CA THR A 103 2.63 14.44 -19.12
C THR A 103 3.50 15.09 -18.06
N ASN A 104 3.01 15.27 -16.84
CA ASN A 104 3.68 16.01 -15.77
C ASN A 104 3.65 15.27 -14.41
N PRO A 105 4.21 14.05 -14.31
CA PRO A 105 4.15 13.24 -13.08
C PRO A 105 4.85 13.90 -11.87
N LYS A 106 5.81 14.79 -12.10
CA LYS A 106 6.45 15.58 -11.02
C LYS A 106 5.48 16.59 -10.40
N ILE A 107 4.65 17.23 -11.23
CA ILE A 107 3.60 18.14 -10.75
C ILE A 107 2.53 17.33 -10.02
N GLY A 108 2.12 16.18 -10.56
CA GLY A 108 1.19 15.27 -9.88
C GLY A 108 1.68 14.90 -8.48
N ARG A 109 2.94 14.51 -8.33
CA ARG A 109 3.54 14.24 -7.00
C ARG A 109 3.61 15.48 -6.09
N ALA A 110 3.79 16.68 -6.64
CA ALA A 110 3.75 17.92 -5.85
C ALA A 110 2.33 18.20 -5.33
N LEU A 111 1.29 17.97 -6.14
CA LEU A 111 -0.10 18.07 -5.71
C LEU A 111 -0.43 17.05 -4.61
N VAL A 112 0.09 15.83 -4.70
CA VAL A 112 -0.06 14.83 -3.63
C VAL A 112 0.52 15.35 -2.31
N ARG A 113 1.71 15.93 -2.33
CA ARG A 113 2.31 16.53 -1.13
C ARG A 113 1.48 17.67 -0.56
N LEU A 114 0.88 18.50 -1.42
CA LEU A 114 -0.01 19.58 -0.98
C LEU A 114 -1.32 19.03 -0.39
N GLY A 115 -1.90 18.00 -1.01
CA GLY A 115 -3.08 17.29 -0.51
C GLY A 115 -2.84 16.67 0.86
N ASP A 116 -1.70 16.00 1.05
CA ASP A 116 -1.28 15.45 2.35
C ASP A 116 -1.24 16.54 3.45
N ILE A 117 -0.76 17.74 3.11
CA ILE A 117 -0.72 18.90 4.02
C ILE A 117 -2.13 19.47 4.27
N LEU A 118 -2.98 19.53 3.25
CA LEU A 118 -4.34 20.06 3.37
C LEU A 118 -5.21 19.15 4.26
N LYS A 119 -5.24 17.85 3.97
CA LYS A 119 -5.93 16.86 4.81
C LYS A 119 -5.41 16.85 6.25
N LYS A 120 -4.12 17.11 6.46
CA LYS A 120 -3.53 17.32 7.80
C LYS A 120 -4.16 18.52 8.51
N LYS A 121 -4.25 19.66 7.82
CA LYS A 121 -4.80 20.90 8.40
C LYS A 121 -6.28 20.78 8.75
N ASP A 122 -7.08 20.13 7.90
CA ASP A 122 -8.51 19.94 8.17
C ASP A 122 -8.73 19.11 9.44
N HIS A 123 -7.98 18.02 9.59
CA HIS A 123 -7.98 17.25 10.84
C HIS A 123 -7.50 18.06 12.04
N GLU A 124 -6.46 18.88 11.90
CA GLU A 124 -5.99 19.75 12.99
C GLU A 124 -7.02 20.84 13.36
N LEU A 125 -7.79 21.35 12.40
CA LEU A 125 -8.83 22.35 12.60
C LEU A 125 -10.04 21.75 13.33
N ILE A 126 -10.51 20.58 12.90
CA ILE A 126 -11.58 19.82 13.57
C ILE A 126 -11.18 19.53 15.04
N ASN A 127 -9.95 19.10 15.26
CA ASN A 127 -9.42 18.86 16.62
C ASN A 127 -9.35 20.13 17.49
N LYS A 128 -9.11 21.31 16.90
CA LYS A 128 -9.13 22.59 17.62
C LYS A 128 -10.55 23.02 17.98
N ILE A 129 -11.52 22.79 17.10
CA ILE A 129 -12.94 23.07 17.36
C ILE A 129 -13.48 22.15 18.46
N GLU A 130 -13.10 20.87 18.47
CA GLU A 130 -13.44 19.92 19.54
C GLU A 130 -12.84 20.33 20.91
N LYS A 131 -11.62 20.89 20.93
CA LYS A 131 -11.01 21.45 22.16
C LYS A 131 -11.77 22.64 22.74
N ILE A 132 -12.43 23.44 21.90
CA ILE A 132 -13.28 24.56 22.36
C ILE A 132 -14.58 24.02 22.97
N SER A 133 -15.04 22.83 22.57
CA SER A 133 -16.25 22.17 23.10
C SER A 133 -16.10 21.47 24.47
N GLY A 134 -14.95 21.62 25.15
CA GLY A 134 -14.77 21.21 26.54
C GLY A 134 -14.61 19.70 26.80
N LYS A 135 -14.61 18.84 25.78
CA LYS A 135 -14.21 17.43 25.93
C LYS A 135 -12.70 17.28 25.69
N ILE A 136 -11.92 17.31 26.76
CA ILE A 136 -10.51 16.93 26.71
C ILE A 136 -10.44 15.41 26.57
N VAL A 137 -10.47 14.94 25.32
CA VAL A 137 -9.89 13.65 24.95
C VAL A 137 -8.51 13.95 24.38
N ASP A 138 -7.49 13.29 24.91
CA ASP A 138 -6.07 13.45 24.52
C ASP A 138 -5.85 12.97 23.07
N ASN A 139 -6.26 13.76 22.08
CA ASN A 139 -6.12 13.46 20.66
C ASN A 139 -4.84 14.10 20.10
N ARG A 140 -3.80 13.28 20.00
CA ARG A 140 -2.49 13.66 19.46
C ARG A 140 -2.58 13.86 17.95
N LYS A 141 -2.03 15.01 17.53
CA LYS A 141 -1.73 15.50 16.19
C LYS A 141 -1.19 14.41 15.24
N ASN A 142 -1.65 14.40 14.00
CA ASN A 142 -0.84 14.43 12.76
C ASN A 142 -1.63 13.91 11.54
N SER A 143 -1.25 14.38 10.34
CA SER A 143 -1.39 13.65 9.06
C SER A 143 -1.20 12.16 9.31
N PHE A 144 -1.99 11.29 8.67
CA PHE A 144 -1.84 9.84 8.82
C PHE A 144 -0.39 9.46 8.46
N PRO A 145 0.51 9.20 9.42
CA PRO A 145 1.92 8.97 9.09
C PRO A 145 2.09 7.61 8.38
N GLY A 146 1.03 6.80 8.33
CA GLY A 146 0.96 5.55 7.60
C GLY A 146 1.06 5.70 6.07
N GLU A 147 0.65 6.82 5.49
CA GLU A 147 0.79 7.07 4.04
C GLU A 147 2.26 7.22 3.66
N VAL A 148 2.98 8.08 4.37
CA VAL A 148 4.42 8.31 4.18
C VAL A 148 5.22 7.02 4.36
N ILE A 149 4.83 6.19 5.33
CA ILE A 149 5.45 4.87 5.53
C ILE A 149 5.18 3.97 4.32
N SER A 150 3.95 3.94 3.81
CA SER A 150 3.60 3.16 2.62
C SER A 150 4.43 3.60 1.42
N ASP A 151 4.53 4.92 1.16
CA ASP A 151 5.33 5.47 0.06
C ASP A 151 6.80 5.03 0.19
N PHE A 152 7.39 5.19 1.38
CA PHE A 152 8.76 4.76 1.65
C PHE A 152 8.97 3.26 1.43
N LEU A 153 8.07 2.42 1.94
CA LEU A 153 8.16 0.97 1.77
C LEU A 153 7.97 0.58 0.29
N GLN A 154 7.09 1.25 -0.44
CA GLN A 154 6.83 0.97 -1.85
C GLN A 154 8.00 1.39 -2.76
N GLU A 155 8.65 2.53 -2.51
CA GLU A 155 9.88 2.95 -3.21
C GLU A 155 11.00 1.90 -3.08
N HIS A 156 11.06 1.22 -1.93
CA HIS A 156 11.99 0.12 -1.68
C HIS A 156 11.46 -1.26 -2.09
N LYS A 157 10.30 -1.34 -2.76
CA LYS A 157 9.62 -2.62 -3.09
C LYS A 157 9.46 -3.53 -1.87
N ASN A 158 9.30 -2.94 -0.70
CA ASN A 158 9.19 -3.57 0.60
C ASN A 158 10.31 -4.59 0.91
N TYR A 159 11.52 -4.37 0.38
CA TYR A 159 12.68 -5.23 0.58
C TYR A 159 13.94 -4.42 0.91
N PHE A 160 14.61 -4.79 2.01
CA PHE A 160 15.75 -4.06 2.56
C PHE A 160 16.96 -5.00 2.71
N PRO A 161 17.80 -5.16 1.66
CA PRO A 161 18.86 -6.17 1.62
C PRO A 161 19.79 -6.18 2.83
N LYS A 162 20.19 -5.00 3.31
CA LYS A 162 21.12 -4.90 4.46
C LYS A 162 20.47 -5.33 5.77
N LEU A 163 19.17 -5.08 5.94
CA LEU A 163 18.44 -5.52 7.12
C LEU A 163 18.21 -7.04 7.08
N GLU A 164 17.99 -7.60 5.89
CA GLU A 164 17.91 -9.06 5.68
C GLU A 164 19.25 -9.74 5.98
N GLU A 165 20.37 -9.15 5.53
CA GLU A 165 21.71 -9.65 5.84
C GLU A 165 21.99 -9.63 7.36
N PHE A 166 21.68 -8.53 8.04
CA PHE A 166 21.79 -8.45 9.49
C PHE A 166 20.89 -9.48 10.18
N ALA A 167 19.65 -9.61 9.73
CA ALA A 167 18.69 -10.55 10.30
C ALA A 167 19.16 -12.00 10.16
N ASN A 168 19.72 -12.38 9.01
CA ASN A 168 20.29 -13.71 8.79
C ASN A 168 21.49 -13.98 9.71
N LYS A 169 22.40 -13.01 9.88
CA LYS A 169 23.54 -13.15 10.82
C LYS A 169 23.08 -13.39 12.25
N VAL A 170 22.05 -12.68 12.70
CA VAL A 170 21.45 -12.89 14.03
C VAL A 170 20.78 -14.26 14.09
N PHE A 171 19.97 -14.60 13.09
CA PHE A 171 19.27 -15.89 13.00
C PHE A 171 20.25 -17.07 13.11
N ASP A 172 21.35 -17.06 12.36
CA ASP A 172 22.36 -18.12 12.35
C ASP A 172 22.97 -18.35 13.74
N LYS A 173 23.10 -17.30 14.55
CA LYS A 173 23.61 -17.38 15.93
C LYS A 173 22.58 -17.91 16.93
N ILE A 174 21.28 -17.62 16.75
CA ILE A 174 20.24 -17.89 17.76
C ILE A 174 19.32 -19.06 17.43
N GLN A 175 19.30 -19.52 16.19
CA GLN A 175 18.39 -20.55 15.73
C GLN A 175 18.68 -21.89 16.44
N LYS A 176 17.61 -22.62 16.73
CA LYS A 176 17.66 -24.04 17.09
C LYS A 176 16.68 -24.78 16.18
N ASN A 177 17.16 -25.76 15.44
CA ASN A 177 16.39 -26.51 14.45
C ASN A 177 15.68 -25.60 13.43
N ASN A 178 16.39 -24.60 12.90
CA ASN A 178 15.86 -23.60 11.96
C ASN A 178 14.70 -22.76 12.51
N ARG A 179 14.61 -22.60 13.84
CA ARG A 179 13.56 -21.82 14.50
C ARG A 179 14.13 -20.89 15.56
N THR A 180 13.50 -19.72 15.68
CA THR A 180 13.82 -18.72 16.69
C THR A 180 12.88 -18.85 17.89
N ARG A 181 13.43 -19.16 19.07
CA ARG A 181 12.70 -19.24 20.33
C ARG A 181 12.77 -17.92 21.09
N TYR A 182 11.75 -17.64 21.90
CA TYR A 182 11.71 -16.41 22.71
C TYR A 182 12.92 -16.30 23.64
N ILE A 183 13.23 -17.37 24.38
CA ILE A 183 14.37 -17.40 25.29
C ILE A 183 15.70 -17.12 24.58
N SER A 184 15.89 -17.62 23.35
CA SER A 184 17.11 -17.40 22.57
C SER A 184 17.29 -15.94 22.14
N LEU A 185 16.20 -15.21 21.91
CA LEU A 185 16.24 -13.77 21.67
C LEU A 185 16.64 -13.00 22.94
N CYS A 186 16.08 -13.38 24.09
CA CYS A 186 16.41 -12.78 25.38
C CYS A 186 17.88 -13.04 25.75
N GLU A 187 18.37 -14.28 25.58
CA GLU A 187 19.76 -14.66 25.81
C GLU A 187 20.72 -13.89 24.89
N TYR A 188 20.36 -13.72 23.61
CA TYR A 188 21.15 -12.93 22.66
C TYR A 188 21.24 -11.46 23.07
N LEU A 189 20.11 -10.84 23.42
CA LEU A 189 20.08 -9.47 23.93
C LEU A 189 20.96 -9.28 25.18
N ASN A 190 20.96 -10.27 26.08
CA ASN A 190 21.78 -10.24 27.27
C ASN A 190 23.27 -10.42 26.95
N LYS A 191 23.63 -11.43 26.16
CA LYS A 191 25.04 -11.75 25.85
C LYS A 191 25.73 -10.69 24.98
N GLU A 192 25.03 -10.18 23.96
CA GLU A 192 25.64 -9.29 22.95
C GLU A 192 25.50 -7.80 23.31
N TYR A 193 24.45 -7.42 24.03
CA TYR A 193 24.15 -6.01 24.32
C TYR A 193 23.98 -5.69 25.81
N SER A 194 24.17 -6.67 26.70
CA SER A 194 23.94 -6.56 28.14
C SER A 194 22.51 -6.13 28.49
N ILE A 195 21.53 -6.44 27.64
CA ILE A 195 20.12 -6.08 27.85
C ILE A 195 19.39 -7.23 28.53
N THR A 196 18.81 -6.96 29.69
CA THR A 196 17.95 -7.92 30.39
C THR A 196 16.50 -7.73 29.97
N VAL A 197 15.87 -8.79 29.47
CA VAL A 197 14.44 -8.79 29.14
C VAL A 197 13.65 -9.21 30.38
N LYS A 198 12.64 -8.42 30.77
CA LYS A 198 11.76 -8.71 31.91
C LYS A 198 10.32 -8.68 31.45
N ASP A 199 9.62 -9.76 31.74
CA ASP A 199 8.18 -9.88 31.56
C ASP A 199 7.49 -9.31 32.81
N ILE A 200 6.59 -8.34 32.62
CA ILE A 200 6.01 -7.53 33.70
C ILE A 200 4.50 -7.46 33.53
N LEU A 201 3.77 -7.73 34.60
CA LEU A 201 2.34 -7.50 34.70
C LEU A 201 2.05 -5.98 34.70
N PRO A 202 1.29 -5.44 33.74
CA PRO A 202 0.94 -4.03 33.74
C PRO A 202 0.05 -3.64 34.92
N GLU A 203 0.33 -2.48 35.52
CA GLU A 203 -0.51 -1.85 36.53
C GLU A 203 -1.92 -1.52 35.99
N GLU A 204 -2.90 -1.50 36.88
CA GLU A 204 -4.26 -1.10 36.54
C GLU A 204 -4.28 0.34 36.00
N GLY A 205 -5.05 0.56 34.92
CA GLY A 205 -5.12 1.86 34.25
C GLY A 205 -3.88 2.26 33.43
N LYS A 206 -2.77 1.51 33.47
CA LYS A 206 -1.51 1.84 32.77
C LYS A 206 -1.04 0.70 31.85
N PRO A 207 -1.81 0.37 30.78
CA PRO A 207 -1.39 -0.67 29.85
C PRO A 207 -0.15 -0.24 29.06
N PHE A 208 0.78 -1.16 28.86
CA PHE A 208 1.89 -1.00 27.93
C PHE A 208 2.13 -2.31 27.17
N SER A 209 2.91 -2.25 26.09
CA SER A 209 3.38 -3.45 25.36
C SER A 209 4.88 -3.65 25.52
N LYS A 210 5.65 -2.55 25.39
CA LYS A 210 7.12 -2.54 25.48
C LYS A 210 7.60 -1.23 26.11
N ILE A 211 8.55 -1.32 27.02
CA ILE A 211 9.34 -0.18 27.55
C ILE A 211 10.82 -0.57 27.51
N TYR A 212 11.69 0.28 26.97
CA TYR A 212 13.14 0.06 27.02
C TYR A 212 13.82 1.15 27.83
N ASN A 213 14.41 0.77 28.95
CA ASN A 213 15.17 1.64 29.83
C ASN A 213 16.65 1.62 29.43
N LYS A 214 17.06 2.59 28.61
CA LYS A 214 18.45 2.67 28.09
C LYS A 214 19.51 2.71 29.20
N ASN A 215 19.25 3.46 30.28
CA ASN A 215 20.20 3.62 31.39
C ASN A 215 20.39 2.33 32.19
N LYS A 216 19.32 1.54 32.38
CA LYS A 216 19.35 0.27 33.12
C LYS A 216 19.66 -0.94 32.23
N LYS A 217 19.66 -0.75 30.90
CA LYS A 217 19.70 -1.84 29.91
C LYS A 217 18.63 -2.90 30.17
N GLU A 218 17.40 -2.45 30.43
CA GLU A 218 16.26 -3.32 30.70
C GLU A 218 15.18 -3.15 29.62
N LEU A 219 14.77 -4.25 29.01
CA LEU A 219 13.61 -4.31 28.11
C LEU A 219 12.43 -4.93 28.88
N LEU A 220 11.45 -4.10 29.24
CA LEU A 220 10.23 -4.55 29.90
C LEU A 220 9.17 -4.88 28.84
N LEU A 221 8.65 -6.09 28.87
CA LEU A 221 7.58 -6.56 28.00
C LEU A 221 6.35 -6.90 28.83
N SER A 222 5.19 -6.53 28.33
CA SER A 222 3.93 -6.73 29.06
C SER A 222 3.50 -8.19 29.01
N ASP A 223 3.13 -8.74 30.17
CA ASP A 223 2.59 -10.10 30.28
C ASP A 223 1.24 -10.30 29.61
N TYR A 224 0.51 -9.23 29.36
CA TYR A 224 -0.72 -9.33 28.58
C TYR A 224 -0.48 -9.43 27.07
N SER A 225 0.78 -9.31 26.61
CA SER A 225 1.13 -9.48 25.19
C SER A 225 1.30 -10.96 24.86
N SER A 226 0.85 -11.37 23.68
CA SER A 226 1.06 -12.73 23.18
C SER A 226 2.55 -13.05 23.01
N LEU A 227 2.91 -14.33 23.02
CA LEU A 227 4.30 -14.76 22.87
C LEU A 227 4.89 -14.33 21.53
N GLU A 228 4.10 -14.35 20.45
CA GLU A 228 4.49 -13.91 19.11
C GLU A 228 4.81 -12.40 19.09
N THR A 229 4.07 -11.62 19.89
CA THR A 229 4.29 -10.18 20.05
C THR A 229 5.54 -9.91 20.87
N LYS A 230 5.75 -10.64 21.99
CA LYS A 230 6.97 -10.56 22.80
C LYS A 230 8.22 -10.93 21.97
N LYS A 231 8.16 -11.99 21.16
CA LYS A 231 9.21 -12.39 20.21
C LYS A 231 9.55 -11.25 19.25
N LEU A 232 8.55 -10.62 18.63
CA LEU A 232 8.79 -9.51 17.70
C LEU A 232 9.41 -8.30 18.41
N HIS A 233 8.95 -7.95 19.61
CA HIS A 233 9.52 -6.85 20.39
C HIS A 233 10.98 -7.08 20.78
N ALA A 234 11.33 -8.29 21.21
CA ALA A 234 12.71 -8.68 21.50
C ALA A 234 13.58 -8.64 20.24
N ALA A 235 13.12 -9.22 19.12
CA ALA A 235 13.84 -9.20 17.84
C ALA A 235 14.01 -7.77 17.29
N ALA A 236 12.99 -6.92 17.40
CA ALA A 236 13.08 -5.52 17.02
C ALA A 236 14.04 -4.73 17.93
N GLN A 237 14.19 -5.12 19.21
CA GLN A 237 15.22 -4.55 20.08
C GLN A 237 16.63 -4.96 19.63
N ILE A 238 16.83 -6.20 19.17
CA ILE A 238 18.11 -6.62 18.58
C ILE A 238 18.44 -5.76 17.35
N ALA A 239 17.45 -5.54 16.48
CA ALA A 239 17.61 -4.63 15.34
C ALA A 239 17.91 -3.18 15.78
N GLN A 240 17.32 -2.72 16.88
CA GLN A 240 17.56 -1.38 17.43
C GLN A 240 18.98 -1.21 17.97
N GLU A 241 19.64 -2.25 18.46
CA GLU A 241 21.03 -2.14 18.92
C GLU A 241 22.02 -2.41 17.77
N GLY A 242 21.71 -3.30 16.84
CA GLY A 242 22.66 -3.78 15.83
C GLY A 242 22.52 -3.21 14.41
N ALA A 243 21.33 -2.74 14.01
CA ALA A 243 21.05 -2.36 12.61
C ALA A 243 20.75 -0.86 12.41
N MET A 244 20.91 -0.04 13.46
CA MET A 244 20.53 1.38 13.42
C MET A 244 21.27 2.18 12.36
N LYS A 245 22.56 1.89 12.13
CA LYS A 245 23.36 2.57 11.09
C LYS A 245 22.77 2.36 9.69
N ASP A 246 22.35 1.13 9.37
CA ASP A 246 21.74 0.82 8.08
C ASP A 246 20.33 1.40 7.96
N ILE A 247 19.54 1.35 9.04
CA ILE A 247 18.22 1.98 9.12
C ILE A 247 18.34 3.49 8.86
N ASP A 248 19.24 4.19 9.55
CA ASP A 248 19.42 5.63 9.39
C ASP A 248 19.91 5.99 7.98
N ASN A 249 20.70 5.13 7.34
CA ASN A 249 21.10 5.28 5.94
C ASN A 249 19.95 5.05 4.94
N TYR A 250 18.98 4.20 5.24
CA TYR A 250 17.76 4.12 4.42
C TYR A 250 16.90 5.37 4.61
N LEU A 251 16.71 5.81 5.86
CA LEU A 251 15.91 6.99 6.18
C LEU A 251 16.52 8.30 5.65
N SER A 252 17.84 8.41 5.50
CA SER A 252 18.47 9.63 4.97
C SER A 252 18.24 9.85 3.48
N LYS A 253 17.85 8.79 2.75
CA LYS A 253 17.61 8.83 1.30
C LYS A 253 16.19 9.23 0.92
N PHE A 254 15.29 9.33 1.88
CA PHE A 254 13.89 9.66 1.67
C PHE A 254 13.57 11.04 2.29
N SER A 255 12.77 11.83 1.57
CA SER A 255 12.33 13.15 2.05
C SER A 255 11.03 13.01 2.85
N PHE A 256 11.14 13.10 4.18
CA PHE A 256 9.99 13.03 5.07
C PHE A 256 9.32 14.40 5.26
N PRO A 257 7.98 14.47 5.30
CA PRO A 257 7.27 15.71 5.57
C PRO A 257 7.34 16.14 7.05
N SER A 258 7.68 15.23 7.96
CA SER A 258 7.88 15.55 9.38
C SER A 258 8.82 14.55 10.08
N GLU A 259 9.41 14.98 11.19
CA GLU A 259 10.27 14.11 12.02
C GLU A 259 9.49 12.96 12.66
N GLU A 260 8.20 13.13 12.96
CA GLU A 260 7.33 12.06 13.46
C GLU A 260 7.15 10.96 12.42
N SER A 261 6.96 11.32 11.15
CA SER A 261 6.83 10.37 10.04
C SER A 261 8.12 9.56 9.87
N LYS A 262 9.28 10.23 9.98
CA LYS A 262 10.59 9.58 9.97
C LYS A 262 10.78 8.63 11.16
N LYS A 263 10.41 9.04 12.37
CA LYS A 263 10.45 8.19 13.57
C LYS A 263 9.52 6.99 13.47
N LEU A 264 8.32 7.14 12.91
CA LEU A 264 7.40 6.01 12.75
C LEU A 264 7.89 5.04 11.66
N THR A 265 8.49 5.55 10.59
CA THR A 265 9.16 4.73 9.56
C THR A 265 10.35 3.96 10.14
N LYS A 266 11.13 4.59 11.03
CA LYS A 266 12.17 3.89 11.81
C LYS A 266 11.61 2.72 12.61
N VAL A 267 10.48 2.89 13.30
CA VAL A 267 9.80 1.80 14.01
C VAL A 267 9.34 0.70 13.05
N ALA A 268 8.83 1.06 11.86
CA ALA A 268 8.46 0.09 10.84
C ALA A 268 9.66 -0.74 10.37
N LEU A 269 10.82 -0.13 10.15
CA LEU A 269 12.07 -0.83 9.77
C LEU A 269 12.62 -1.72 10.89
N LEU A 270 12.50 -1.29 12.16
CA LEU A 270 12.85 -2.15 13.30
C LEU A 270 11.96 -3.38 13.37
N ASN A 271 10.66 -3.23 13.13
CA ASN A 271 9.73 -4.35 13.08
C ASN A 271 9.96 -5.23 11.85
N TYR A 272 10.30 -4.66 10.69
CA TYR A 272 10.71 -5.39 9.50
C TYR A 272 11.91 -6.29 9.80
N CYS A 273 12.97 -5.71 10.36
CA CYS A 273 14.19 -6.44 10.69
C CYS A 273 13.94 -7.50 11.77
N GLY A 274 13.12 -7.17 12.80
CA GLY A 274 12.69 -8.13 13.80
C GLY A 274 11.92 -9.31 13.19
N ALA A 275 11.00 -9.06 12.26
CA ALA A 275 10.27 -10.10 11.55
C ALA A 275 11.20 -10.94 10.65
N ALA A 276 12.21 -10.33 10.03
CA ALA A 276 13.22 -11.04 9.25
C ALA A 276 14.09 -11.96 10.11
N ILE A 277 14.38 -11.60 11.38
CA ILE A 277 15.07 -12.50 12.34
C ILE A 277 14.18 -13.69 12.71
N LEU A 278 12.87 -13.47 12.85
CA LEU A 278 11.93 -14.56 13.19
C LEU A 278 11.63 -15.48 11.99
N MET A 279 11.63 -14.90 10.79
CA MET A 279 11.30 -15.54 9.51
C MET A 279 12.40 -15.20 8.50
N PRO A 280 13.58 -15.85 8.60
CA PRO A 280 14.73 -15.57 7.73
C PRO A 280 14.38 -15.84 6.28
N TYR A 281 14.91 -15.02 5.37
CA TYR A 281 14.41 -14.92 4.00
C TYR A 281 14.37 -16.27 3.27
N LYS A 282 15.50 -16.99 3.20
CA LYS A 282 15.61 -18.25 2.44
C LYS A 282 14.78 -19.40 3.05
N PRO A 283 14.85 -19.69 4.37
CA PRO A 283 13.98 -20.70 4.96
C PRO A 283 12.49 -20.36 4.85
N PHE A 284 12.12 -19.09 5.03
CA PHE A 284 10.72 -18.65 4.93
C PHE A 284 10.20 -18.75 3.50
N HIS A 285 10.97 -18.27 2.51
CA HIS A 285 10.63 -18.37 1.09
C HIS A 285 10.45 -19.82 0.63
N THR A 286 11.37 -20.70 1.02
CA THR A 286 11.31 -22.13 0.68
C THR A 286 10.02 -22.76 1.20
N GLU A 287 9.68 -22.51 2.46
CA GLU A 287 8.45 -23.05 3.06
C GLU A 287 7.20 -22.42 2.43
N CYS A 288 7.21 -21.13 2.10
CA CYS A 288 6.11 -20.47 1.40
C CYS A 288 5.83 -21.15 0.05
N LYS A 289 6.86 -21.45 -0.74
CA LYS A 289 6.70 -22.13 -2.03
C LYS A 289 6.22 -23.57 -1.86
N LYS A 290 6.78 -24.31 -0.91
CA LYS A 290 6.39 -25.69 -0.60
C LYS A 290 4.91 -25.78 -0.18
N LEU A 291 4.44 -24.86 0.66
CA LEU A 291 3.07 -24.84 1.18
C LEU A 291 2.09 -24.04 0.31
N LYS A 292 2.51 -23.59 -0.89
CA LYS A 292 1.72 -22.71 -1.76
C LYS A 292 1.11 -21.52 -1.01
N TYR A 293 1.93 -20.89 -0.16
CA TYR A 293 1.54 -19.74 0.67
C TYR A 293 0.32 -20.00 1.57
N ASP A 294 0.23 -21.19 2.19
CA ASP A 294 -0.67 -21.40 3.33
C ASP A 294 -0.18 -20.63 4.56
N LEU A 295 -0.84 -19.49 4.82
CA LEU A 295 -0.48 -18.58 5.92
C LEU A 295 -0.68 -19.21 7.30
N GLU A 296 -1.65 -20.11 7.49
CA GLU A 296 -1.91 -20.72 8.80
C GLU A 296 -0.86 -21.78 9.11
N LEU A 297 -0.45 -22.58 8.12
CA LEU A 297 0.66 -23.50 8.29
C LEU A 297 1.99 -22.76 8.48
N LEU A 298 2.23 -21.67 7.76
CA LEU A 298 3.41 -20.81 7.95
C LEU A 298 3.44 -20.19 9.36
N GLN A 299 2.28 -19.73 9.85
CA GLN A 299 2.12 -19.19 11.21
C GLN A 299 2.60 -20.19 12.26
N ASN A 300 2.12 -21.44 12.16
CA ASN A 300 2.51 -22.52 13.06
C ASN A 300 3.99 -22.88 12.90
N THR A 301 4.46 -22.93 11.66
CA THR A 301 5.83 -23.32 11.33
C THR A 301 6.86 -22.37 11.97
N PHE A 302 6.64 -21.06 11.91
CA PHE A 302 7.58 -20.05 12.45
C PHE A 302 7.20 -19.56 13.87
N ALA A 303 6.11 -20.07 14.44
CA ALA A 303 5.55 -19.63 15.73
C ALA A 303 5.43 -18.10 15.79
N THR A 304 4.77 -17.55 14.79
CA THR A 304 4.44 -16.13 14.63
C THR A 304 2.92 -15.98 14.57
N SER A 305 2.41 -14.75 14.47
CA SER A 305 0.97 -14.49 14.29
C SER A 305 0.61 -14.40 12.81
N PHE A 306 -0.67 -14.61 12.48
CA PHE A 306 -1.19 -14.46 11.12
C PHE A 306 -0.80 -13.11 10.48
N GLU A 307 -0.91 -12.00 11.23
CA GLU A 307 -0.51 -10.67 10.74
C GLU A 307 0.99 -10.59 10.40
N GLN A 308 1.85 -11.19 11.24
CA GLN A 308 3.29 -11.18 11.01
C GLN A 308 3.65 -11.97 9.75
N VAL A 309 3.01 -13.13 9.53
CA VAL A 309 3.20 -13.92 8.30
C VAL A 309 2.67 -13.17 7.08
N ALA A 310 1.45 -12.63 7.15
CA ALA A 310 0.84 -11.84 6.08
C ALA A 310 1.71 -10.64 5.68
N HIS A 311 2.34 -9.97 6.65
CA HIS A 311 3.31 -8.92 6.38
C HIS A 311 4.62 -9.47 5.80
N ARG A 312 5.13 -10.60 6.30
CA ARG A 312 6.42 -11.14 5.84
C ARG A 312 6.37 -11.60 4.39
N VAL A 313 5.27 -12.19 3.93
CA VAL A 313 5.13 -12.62 2.53
C VAL A 313 5.16 -11.44 1.56
N THR A 314 4.73 -10.23 1.97
CA THR A 314 4.84 -9.02 1.14
C THR A 314 6.28 -8.48 1.03
N CYS A 315 7.22 -9.01 1.82
CA CYS A 315 8.63 -8.59 1.82
C CYS A 315 9.52 -9.47 0.93
N LEU A 316 8.99 -10.56 0.34
CA LEU A 316 9.75 -11.52 -0.46
C LEU A 316 10.06 -10.98 -1.87
N GLN A 317 10.83 -9.90 -1.96
CA GLN A 317 11.13 -9.18 -3.21
C GLN A 317 12.63 -9.07 -3.51
N ASP A 318 13.45 -9.99 -3.00
CA ASP A 318 14.84 -10.15 -3.43
C ASP A 318 14.86 -10.44 -4.95
N PRO A 319 15.53 -9.62 -5.78
CA PRO A 319 15.65 -9.88 -7.21
C PRO A 319 16.25 -11.25 -7.56
N LYS A 320 17.05 -11.84 -6.67
CA LYS A 320 17.66 -13.16 -6.87
C LYS A 320 16.75 -14.32 -6.47
N LEU A 321 15.79 -14.07 -5.59
CA LEU A 321 14.89 -15.09 -5.06
C LEU A 321 13.49 -14.50 -4.79
N PRO A 322 12.76 -14.09 -5.84
CA PRO A 322 11.48 -13.42 -5.67
C PRO A 322 10.39 -14.39 -5.20
N GLY A 323 9.47 -13.88 -4.38
CA GLY A 323 8.19 -14.49 -4.06
C GLY A 323 7.06 -13.92 -4.90
N ILE A 324 5.81 -14.31 -4.60
CA ILE A 324 4.63 -13.68 -5.19
C ILE A 324 4.56 -12.20 -4.73
N PRO A 325 4.39 -11.22 -5.64
CA PRO A 325 4.16 -9.84 -5.28
C PRO A 325 2.73 -9.67 -4.73
N PHE A 326 2.63 -9.56 -3.41
CA PHE A 326 1.35 -9.37 -2.72
C PHE A 326 1.03 -7.89 -2.50
N HIS A 327 -0.27 -7.59 -2.47
CA HIS A 327 -0.80 -6.43 -1.76
C HIS A 327 -1.33 -6.87 -0.39
N MET A 328 -1.29 -5.97 0.59
CA MET A 328 -1.84 -6.19 1.92
C MET A 328 -2.50 -4.91 2.41
N LEU A 329 -3.65 -5.04 3.06
CA LEU A 329 -4.31 -3.95 3.78
C LEU A 329 -4.82 -4.44 5.13
N ARG A 330 -4.87 -3.54 6.11
CA ARG A 330 -5.44 -3.81 7.43
C ARG A 330 -6.47 -2.76 7.78
N VAL A 331 -7.72 -3.19 7.92
CA VAL A 331 -8.86 -2.30 8.14
C VAL A 331 -9.56 -2.60 9.46
N ASP A 332 -10.23 -1.61 10.02
CA ASP A 332 -11.21 -1.81 11.09
C ASP A 332 -12.65 -1.91 10.54
N MET A 333 -13.63 -2.09 11.42
CA MET A 333 -15.05 -2.19 11.04
C MET A 333 -15.63 -0.89 10.48
N ALA A 334 -15.04 0.26 10.81
CA ALA A 334 -15.44 1.55 10.25
C ALA A 334 -14.84 1.80 8.86
N GLY A 335 -13.90 0.95 8.44
CA GLY A 335 -13.21 1.01 7.17
C GLY A 335 -11.95 1.87 7.14
N ASN A 336 -11.43 2.25 8.31
CA ASN A 336 -10.15 2.94 8.39
C ASN A 336 -9.01 1.99 8.03
N ILE A 337 -8.20 2.37 7.04
CA ILE A 337 -7.03 1.60 6.61
C ILE A 337 -5.82 2.01 7.45
N SER A 338 -5.35 1.10 8.31
CA SER A 338 -4.24 1.35 9.24
C SER A 338 -2.88 0.85 8.76
N LYS A 339 -2.86 -0.02 7.75
CA LYS A 339 -1.66 -0.47 7.03
C LYS A 339 -2.03 -0.76 5.58
N ARG A 340 -1.14 -0.43 4.65
CA ARG A 340 -1.31 -0.68 3.23
C ARG A 340 0.04 -1.01 2.59
N PHE A 341 0.01 -1.94 1.64
CA PHE A 341 1.12 -2.37 0.82
C PHE A 341 0.55 -2.74 -0.54
N SER A 342 1.06 -2.16 -1.62
CA SER A 342 0.64 -2.58 -2.95
C SER A 342 1.82 -2.85 -3.87
N LEU A 343 2.23 -4.13 -3.93
CA LEU A 343 3.21 -4.61 -4.91
C LEU A 343 2.59 -5.49 -5.99
N SER A 344 1.37 -5.99 -5.78
CA SER A 344 0.66 -6.80 -6.78
C SER A 344 0.23 -6.03 -8.03
N GLY A 345 0.15 -4.70 -7.94
CA GLY A 345 -0.41 -3.83 -8.97
C GLY A 345 -1.84 -3.34 -8.69
N ILE A 346 -2.56 -3.91 -7.70
CA ILE A 346 -3.88 -3.41 -7.32
C ILE A 346 -3.78 -2.01 -6.71
N ASP A 347 -4.65 -1.09 -7.10
CA ASP A 347 -4.67 0.23 -6.46
C ASP A 347 -5.46 0.15 -5.14
N ILE A 348 -4.84 0.63 -4.06
CA ILE A 348 -5.47 0.78 -2.74
C ILE A 348 -5.66 2.29 -2.52
N PRO A 349 -6.85 2.76 -2.10
CA PRO A 349 -7.09 4.19 -1.91
C PRO A 349 -6.06 4.80 -0.95
N ARG A 350 -5.59 6.01 -1.24
CA ARG A 350 -4.66 6.75 -0.35
C ARG A 350 -5.44 7.39 0.78
N TYR A 351 -6.59 7.99 0.48
CA TYR A 351 -7.45 8.64 1.44
C TYR A 351 -8.77 7.87 1.62
N GLY A 352 -9.23 7.74 2.87
CA GLY A 352 -10.50 7.10 3.20
C GLY A 352 -10.47 5.56 3.17
N GLY A 353 -11.66 4.96 2.99
CA GLY A 353 -11.87 3.51 2.98
C GLY A 353 -11.89 2.91 1.57
N ALA A 354 -11.56 1.61 1.49
CA ALA A 354 -11.66 0.83 0.26
C ALA A 354 -13.12 0.56 -0.13
N CYS A 355 -13.33 0.16 -1.38
CA CYS A 355 -14.64 -0.24 -1.86
C CYS A 355 -15.27 -1.31 -0.94
N PRO A 356 -16.53 -1.12 -0.48
CA PRO A 356 -17.17 -2.01 0.49
C PRO A 356 -17.37 -3.44 -0.01
N ARG A 357 -17.27 -3.65 -1.34
CA ARG A 357 -17.32 -4.97 -1.98
C ARG A 357 -16.03 -5.79 -1.79
N TRP A 358 -14.95 -5.20 -1.29
CA TRP A 358 -13.73 -5.94 -0.99
C TRP A 358 -13.99 -6.94 0.15
N ASN A 359 -13.52 -8.18 -0.01
CA ASN A 359 -13.71 -9.25 0.98
C ASN A 359 -13.06 -8.95 2.35
N VAL A 360 -12.18 -7.95 2.42
CA VAL A 360 -11.64 -7.42 3.68
C VAL A 360 -12.77 -7.00 4.65
N TYR A 361 -13.90 -6.51 4.13
CA TYR A 361 -15.05 -6.12 4.95
C TYR A 361 -15.95 -7.30 5.29
N SER A 362 -16.20 -8.22 4.36
CA SER A 362 -17.01 -9.41 4.63
C SER A 362 -16.35 -10.34 5.66
N ALA A 363 -15.03 -10.28 5.83
CA ALA A 363 -14.31 -11.02 6.88
C ALA A 363 -14.87 -10.78 8.29
N PHE A 364 -15.39 -9.59 8.60
CA PHE A 364 -15.98 -9.30 9.92
C PHE A 364 -17.24 -10.12 10.21
N THR A 365 -17.93 -10.63 9.19
CA THR A 365 -19.13 -11.47 9.36
C THR A 365 -18.79 -12.89 9.84
N ARG A 366 -17.55 -13.35 9.65
CA ARG A 366 -17.07 -14.68 10.09
C ARG A 366 -15.70 -14.53 10.73
N PRO A 367 -15.62 -14.04 11.99
CA PRO A 367 -14.34 -13.78 12.64
C PRO A 367 -13.43 -15.02 12.69
N GLY A 368 -12.14 -14.82 12.43
CA GLY A 368 -11.12 -15.87 12.47
C GLY A 368 -11.09 -16.80 11.26
N VAL A 369 -12.08 -16.76 10.37
CA VAL A 369 -12.17 -17.61 9.16
C VAL A 369 -11.56 -16.88 7.96
N ILE A 370 -10.72 -17.58 7.19
CA ILE A 370 -10.18 -17.06 5.93
C ILE A 370 -11.27 -17.09 4.85
N GLN A 371 -11.52 -15.96 4.22
CA GLN A 371 -12.43 -15.82 3.09
C GLN A 371 -11.64 -15.48 1.83
N ALA A 372 -11.69 -16.34 0.82
CA ALA A 372 -11.05 -16.12 -0.47
C ALA A 372 -12.07 -15.59 -1.50
N ALA A 373 -11.60 -14.72 -2.41
CA ALA A 373 -12.41 -14.10 -3.45
C ALA A 373 -11.57 -13.78 -4.69
N VAL A 374 -12.22 -13.76 -5.86
CA VAL A 374 -11.65 -13.22 -7.10
C VAL A 374 -12.17 -11.80 -7.28
N SER A 375 -11.29 -10.83 -7.12
CA SER A 375 -11.59 -9.41 -7.25
C SER A 375 -11.30 -8.93 -8.66
N LYS A 376 -12.25 -8.25 -9.30
CA LYS A 376 -12.08 -7.65 -10.63
C LYS A 376 -12.15 -6.14 -10.58
N MET A 377 -11.06 -5.49 -10.97
CA MET A 377 -10.95 -4.03 -11.03
C MET A 377 -11.73 -3.46 -12.22
N THR A 378 -11.92 -2.13 -12.23
CA THR A 378 -12.59 -1.40 -13.32
C THR A 378 -11.84 -1.49 -14.64
N ASN A 379 -10.50 -1.59 -14.58
CA ASN A 379 -9.63 -1.82 -15.74
C ASN A 379 -9.65 -3.27 -16.28
N GLY A 380 -10.40 -4.17 -15.65
CA GLY A 380 -10.52 -5.59 -16.04
C GLY A 380 -9.44 -6.50 -15.46
N GLU A 381 -8.41 -5.97 -14.79
CA GLU A 381 -7.41 -6.78 -14.09
C GLU A 381 -8.06 -7.58 -12.95
N LYS A 382 -7.57 -8.81 -12.77
CA LYS A 382 -8.08 -9.77 -11.79
C LYS A 382 -7.05 -10.04 -10.71
N TYR A 383 -7.53 -10.11 -9.48
CA TYR A 383 -6.73 -10.40 -8.30
C TYR A 383 -7.39 -11.52 -7.50
N VAL A 384 -6.58 -12.42 -6.95
CA VAL A 384 -7.04 -13.38 -5.96
C VAL A 384 -6.71 -12.85 -4.57
N CYS A 385 -7.72 -12.70 -3.74
CA CYS A 385 -7.62 -12.03 -2.44
C CYS A 385 -8.15 -12.97 -1.35
N ILE A 386 -7.45 -12.99 -0.22
CA ILE A 386 -7.96 -13.55 1.03
C ILE A 386 -8.17 -12.45 2.05
N ALA A 387 -9.12 -12.67 2.96
CA ALA A 387 -9.33 -11.80 4.11
C ALA A 387 -9.60 -12.63 5.36
N ARG A 388 -9.06 -12.18 6.51
CA ARG A 388 -9.27 -12.81 7.82
C ARG A 388 -9.23 -11.76 8.91
N THR A 389 -10.10 -11.87 9.90
CA THR A 389 -10.00 -11.01 11.08
C THR A 389 -8.89 -11.48 12.03
N VAL A 390 -8.30 -10.51 12.72
CA VAL A 390 -7.35 -10.70 13.81
C VAL A 390 -7.80 -9.87 15.01
N GLU A 391 -7.65 -10.45 16.19
CA GLU A 391 -7.94 -9.76 17.44
C GLU A 391 -6.71 -9.00 17.96
N LYS A 392 -6.94 -7.85 18.58
CA LYS A 392 -5.93 -7.01 19.21
C LYS A 392 -6.32 -6.64 20.63
N GLY A 393 -5.29 -6.47 21.45
CA GLY A 393 -5.44 -6.16 22.85
C GLY A 393 -5.82 -7.38 23.69
N VAL A 394 -6.19 -7.08 24.93
CA VAL A 394 -6.41 -8.06 25.99
C VAL A 394 -7.90 -8.11 26.25
N GLY A 395 -8.52 -9.28 26.11
CA GLY A 395 -9.91 -9.46 26.51
C GLY A 395 -10.00 -9.39 28.03
N ARG A 396 -10.99 -8.66 28.56
CA ARG A 396 -11.29 -8.60 30.00
C ARG A 396 -12.79 -8.65 30.20
N PHE A 397 -13.23 -9.05 31.39
CA PHE A 397 -14.65 -9.01 31.71
C PHE A 397 -15.22 -7.60 31.46
N GLY A 398 -16.32 -7.52 30.71
CA GLY A 398 -16.94 -6.25 30.32
C GLY A 398 -16.20 -5.43 29.25
N ARG A 399 -15.10 -5.93 28.65
CA ARG A 399 -14.39 -5.25 27.55
C ARG A 399 -14.04 -6.22 26.41
N SER A 400 -14.56 -5.94 25.22
CA SER A 400 -14.22 -6.69 24.01
C SER A 400 -12.81 -6.38 23.52
N LYS A 401 -12.19 -7.38 22.88
CA LYS A 401 -10.96 -7.15 22.10
C LYS A 401 -11.29 -6.28 20.89
N SER A 402 -10.31 -5.52 20.42
CA SER A 402 -10.44 -4.84 19.14
C SER A 402 -10.27 -5.86 18.02
N ILE A 403 -11.12 -5.80 16.99
CA ILE A 403 -11.04 -6.70 15.83
C ILE A 403 -10.63 -5.86 14.62
N LEU A 404 -9.62 -6.35 13.89
CA LEU A 404 -9.19 -5.81 12.61
C LEU A 404 -9.32 -6.89 11.55
N SER A 405 -9.42 -6.51 10.29
CA SER A 405 -9.39 -7.43 9.16
C SER A 405 -8.12 -7.21 8.34
N ILE A 406 -7.46 -8.32 7.99
CA ILE A 406 -6.28 -8.32 7.13
C ILE A 406 -6.71 -8.86 5.77
N GLY A 407 -6.60 -8.02 4.74
CA GLY A 407 -6.69 -8.42 3.35
C GLY A 407 -5.29 -8.67 2.79
N LEU A 408 -5.11 -9.75 2.06
CA LEU A 408 -3.88 -10.10 1.34
C LEU A 408 -4.26 -10.64 -0.04
N GLY A 409 -3.59 -10.22 -1.10
CA GLY A 409 -3.87 -10.79 -2.41
C GLY A 409 -2.78 -10.55 -3.43
N CYS A 410 -2.91 -11.18 -4.58
CA CYS A 410 -1.96 -11.10 -5.68
C CYS A 410 -2.68 -11.12 -7.03
N ASP A 411 -1.95 -10.78 -8.08
CA ASP A 411 -2.42 -10.92 -9.47
C ASP A 411 -2.89 -12.36 -9.72
N ALA A 412 -4.05 -12.52 -10.37
CA ALA A 412 -4.68 -13.81 -10.64
C ALA A 412 -3.77 -14.83 -11.35
N LYS A 413 -2.73 -14.38 -12.08
CA LYS A 413 -1.74 -15.29 -12.69
C LYS A 413 -0.98 -16.15 -11.68
N TYR A 414 -0.90 -15.72 -10.42
CA TYR A 414 -0.24 -16.45 -9.34
C TYR A 414 -1.18 -17.39 -8.58
N ALA A 415 -2.45 -17.51 -8.96
CA ALA A 415 -3.44 -18.31 -8.24
C ALA A 415 -2.97 -19.75 -8.00
N LYS A 416 -2.35 -20.41 -8.99
CA LYS A 416 -1.86 -21.80 -8.87
C LYS A 416 -0.85 -22.01 -7.74
N ASP A 417 -0.12 -20.96 -7.37
CA ASP A 417 0.87 -20.99 -6.29
C ASP A 417 0.27 -20.55 -4.94
N PHE A 418 -1.03 -20.25 -4.87
CA PHE A 418 -1.71 -19.75 -3.68
C PHE A 418 -2.87 -20.68 -3.28
N VAL A 419 -2.67 -21.46 -2.21
CA VAL A 419 -3.52 -22.59 -1.80
C VAL A 419 -5.01 -22.23 -1.64
N TYR A 420 -5.31 -21.00 -1.20
CA TYR A 420 -6.69 -20.56 -0.98
C TYR A 420 -7.50 -20.38 -2.27
N THR A 421 -6.88 -20.62 -3.43
CA THR A 421 -7.56 -20.61 -4.73
C THR A 421 -7.82 -22.00 -5.30
N GLU A 422 -7.40 -23.10 -4.63
CA GLU A 422 -7.57 -24.46 -5.15
C GLU A 422 -9.04 -24.82 -5.43
N ASN A 423 -9.96 -24.27 -4.65
CA ASN A 423 -11.41 -24.47 -4.81
C ASN A 423 -12.11 -23.31 -5.54
N ILE A 424 -11.35 -22.41 -6.19
CA ILE A 424 -11.89 -21.23 -6.87
C ILE A 424 -11.57 -21.31 -8.36
N ASN A 425 -12.61 -21.29 -9.19
CA ASN A 425 -12.43 -21.17 -10.62
C ASN A 425 -12.17 -19.70 -11.02
N VAL A 426 -10.90 -19.30 -11.08
CA VAL A 426 -10.47 -17.92 -11.45
C VAL A 426 -10.88 -17.52 -12.89
N SER A 427 -11.21 -18.50 -13.74
CA SER A 427 -11.70 -18.27 -15.10
C SER A 427 -13.21 -18.06 -15.18
N ASP A 428 -13.95 -18.46 -14.15
CA ASP A 428 -15.41 -18.34 -14.10
C ASP A 428 -15.82 -16.89 -13.80
N LYS A 429 -16.38 -16.24 -14.83
CA LYS A 429 -16.86 -14.86 -14.75
C LYS A 429 -17.96 -14.66 -13.72
N THR A 430 -18.71 -15.70 -13.37
CA THR A 430 -19.81 -15.60 -12.39
C THR A 430 -19.32 -15.47 -10.95
N THR A 431 -18.10 -15.92 -10.68
CA THR A 431 -17.46 -15.86 -9.35
C THR A 431 -16.64 -14.59 -9.13
N GLU A 432 -16.44 -13.79 -10.19
CA GLU A 432 -15.73 -12.51 -10.12
C GLU A 432 -16.56 -11.49 -9.33
N ILE A 433 -15.97 -10.89 -8.30
CA ILE A 433 -16.55 -9.76 -7.57
C ILE A 433 -16.07 -8.47 -8.24
N PRO A 434 -16.93 -7.74 -8.97
CA PRO A 434 -16.57 -6.45 -9.53
C PRO A 434 -16.39 -5.41 -8.42
N ILE A 435 -15.15 -4.98 -8.23
CA ILE A 435 -14.73 -3.98 -7.25
C ILE A 435 -14.21 -2.72 -7.95
N GLY A 436 -13.96 -1.68 -7.15
CA GLY A 436 -13.20 -0.48 -7.53
C GLY A 436 -12.26 -0.08 -6.39
N VAL A 437 -11.56 1.05 -6.55
CA VAL A 437 -10.66 1.62 -5.51
C VAL A 437 -11.49 2.30 -4.42
N SER A 438 -12.25 3.34 -4.79
CA SER A 438 -13.25 4.01 -3.96
C SER A 438 -14.50 4.30 -4.77
N CYS A 439 -15.63 4.65 -4.15
CA CYS A 439 -16.85 4.95 -4.92
C CYS A 439 -16.65 6.13 -5.87
N ARG A 440 -15.87 7.14 -5.46
CA ARG A 440 -15.70 8.39 -6.18
C ARG A 440 -14.82 8.26 -7.41
N THR A 441 -13.84 7.37 -7.36
CA THR A 441 -12.96 7.06 -8.50
C THR A 441 -13.45 5.86 -9.34
N CYS A 442 -14.57 5.25 -8.98
CA CYS A 442 -15.07 4.05 -9.64
C CYS A 442 -16.06 4.38 -10.77
N ASP A 443 -15.83 3.83 -11.95
CA ASP A 443 -16.62 4.11 -13.17
C ASP A 443 -17.85 3.20 -13.33
N ARG A 444 -18.08 2.24 -12.42
CA ARG A 444 -19.19 1.27 -12.51
C ARG A 444 -20.55 1.92 -12.29
N LEU A 445 -21.48 1.79 -13.24
CA LEU A 445 -22.82 2.38 -13.14
C LEU A 445 -23.88 1.43 -12.56
N ASP A 446 -23.55 0.14 -12.49
CA ASP A 446 -24.41 -0.97 -12.07
C ASP A 446 -24.19 -1.37 -10.60
N CYS A 447 -23.53 -0.53 -9.79
CA CYS A 447 -23.14 -0.87 -8.43
C CYS A 447 -24.20 -0.47 -7.38
N SER A 448 -24.91 -1.44 -6.82
CA SER A 448 -25.89 -1.24 -5.73
C SER A 448 -25.27 -0.82 -4.39
N GLN A 449 -23.97 -1.07 -4.18
CA GLN A 449 -23.24 -0.66 -2.97
C GLN A 449 -22.57 0.72 -3.11
N ARG A 450 -22.88 1.48 -4.18
CA ARG A 450 -22.30 2.80 -4.40
C ARG A 450 -22.79 3.79 -3.33
N ALA A 451 -21.85 4.34 -2.57
CA ALA A 451 -22.10 5.32 -1.50
C ALA A 451 -21.91 6.79 -1.92
N PHE A 452 -21.15 7.05 -3.00
CA PHE A 452 -20.86 8.40 -3.49
C PHE A 452 -20.91 8.46 -5.02
N PRO A 453 -21.23 9.63 -5.61
CA PRO A 453 -21.20 9.82 -7.05
C PRO A 453 -19.77 9.71 -7.61
N PRO A 454 -19.60 9.22 -8.85
CA PRO A 454 -18.31 9.19 -9.50
C PRO A 454 -17.88 10.59 -9.97
N LEU A 455 -16.60 10.93 -9.79
CA LEU A 455 -16.03 12.24 -10.11
C LEU A 455 -16.05 12.58 -11.60
N HIS A 456 -15.84 11.60 -12.46
CA HIS A 456 -15.73 11.80 -13.91
C HIS A 456 -17.09 11.88 -14.62
N LYS A 457 -18.21 11.95 -13.86
CA LYS A 457 -19.54 12.13 -14.44
C LYS A 457 -20.26 13.27 -13.76
N LYS A 458 -20.94 14.07 -14.57
CA LYS A 458 -21.91 15.04 -14.09
C LYS A 458 -22.99 14.31 -13.29
N PHE A 459 -23.14 14.71 -12.03
CA PHE A 459 -24.21 14.21 -11.18
C PHE A 459 -25.54 14.82 -11.64
N ASP A 460 -26.33 14.03 -12.36
CA ASP A 460 -27.66 14.39 -12.87
C ASP A 460 -28.69 13.43 -12.28
N VAL A 461 -29.60 13.96 -11.46
CA VAL A 461 -30.65 13.19 -10.80
C VAL A 461 -31.94 13.37 -11.59
N ASP A 462 -32.41 12.28 -12.19
CA ASP A 462 -33.72 12.24 -12.84
C ASP A 462 -34.78 11.80 -11.81
N ILE A 463 -35.72 12.70 -11.50
CA ILE A 463 -36.81 12.41 -10.55
C ILE A 463 -37.75 11.30 -11.07
N ASN A 464 -37.76 11.03 -12.37
CA ASN A 464 -38.61 10.04 -13.03
C ASN A 464 -37.86 8.75 -13.41
N SER A 465 -36.53 8.72 -13.28
CA SER A 465 -35.71 7.57 -13.63
C SER A 465 -34.61 7.30 -12.60
N ARG A 466 -34.63 6.11 -12.00
CA ARG A 466 -33.66 5.70 -10.98
C ARG A 466 -32.91 4.46 -11.43
N GLY A 467 -31.58 4.57 -11.52
CA GLY A 467 -30.70 3.43 -11.76
C GLY A 467 -30.52 2.55 -10.52
N VAL A 468 -29.57 1.62 -10.58
CA VAL A 468 -29.23 0.69 -9.48
C VAL A 468 -28.78 1.43 -8.20
N SER A 469 -28.31 2.68 -8.34
CA SER A 469 -28.02 3.60 -7.25
C SER A 469 -28.57 5.00 -7.60
N VAL A 470 -28.86 5.83 -6.60
CA VAL A 470 -29.29 7.23 -6.81
C VAL A 470 -28.20 8.05 -7.53
N TYR A 471 -26.95 7.61 -7.45
CA TYR A 471 -25.81 8.36 -7.97
C TYR A 471 -25.45 8.09 -9.43
N VAL A 472 -26.01 7.03 -10.02
CA VAL A 472 -25.65 6.59 -11.38
C VAL A 472 -26.87 6.01 -12.07
N ASN A 473 -27.06 6.41 -13.31
CA ASN A 473 -28.08 5.83 -14.18
C ASN A 473 -27.41 5.41 -15.49
N ASP A 474 -27.70 4.19 -15.93
CA ASP A 474 -27.22 3.69 -17.21
C ASP A 474 -28.21 4.18 -18.28
N LYS A 475 -28.05 5.43 -18.75
CA LYS A 475 -28.78 5.94 -19.92
C LYS A 475 -28.19 5.29 -21.18
N SER A 476 -28.29 3.97 -21.29
CA SER A 476 -28.03 3.18 -22.49
C SER A 476 -29.35 2.57 -22.97
N SER A 477 -30.23 3.45 -23.45
CA SER A 477 -31.41 3.12 -24.25
C SER A 477 -31.58 4.19 -25.31
#